data_AF-A0A2V1CY01-F1
#
_entry.id   AF-A0A2V1CY01-F1
#
_cell.length_a   1.000
_cell.length_b   1.000
_cell.length_c   1.000
_cell.angle_alpha   90.00
_cell.angle_beta   90.00
_cell.angle_gamma   90.00
#
_symmetry.space_group_name_H-M   'P 1'
#
loop_
_entity.id
_entity.type
_entity.pdbx_description
1 polymer ?
#
loop_
_entity_poly.entity_id
_entity_poly.type
_entity_poly.pdbx_seq_one_letter_code
_entity_poly.pdbx_strand_id
1 'polypeptide(L)'
;MAPSNFQVLITGVDDTHIARKRRAVYLRPFLLFYLNSLLAEMIFLAVGIFIMTGTRDLFYKVVWTLVFCPLGMGGAMGGLINWFIVDYHYGKRAVHFTAILSLLILSSCNYLCYNLDRHFGWFGATEHPMWFHWRYPMIWAVGYFNGLLLFTDSGQEKLARVGL
;
A
#
# COMPACT_ATOMS: atom_id res chain seq x y z
N MET A 1 18.71 -1.68 -40.72
CA MET A 1 18.29 -1.83 -39.30
C MET A 1 17.07 -0.96 -39.09
N ALA A 2 15.92 -1.54 -38.74
CA ALA A 2 14.75 -0.77 -38.36
C ALA A 2 15.12 0.08 -37.12
N PRO A 3 14.77 1.38 -37.08
CA PRO A 3 15.03 2.18 -35.90
C PRO A 3 14.22 1.57 -34.76
N SER A 4 14.93 1.11 -33.73
CA SER A 4 14.35 0.68 -32.48
C SER A 4 13.54 1.86 -31.92
N ASN A 5 12.22 1.76 -31.99
CA ASN A 5 11.26 2.69 -31.40
C ASN A 5 11.35 2.59 -29.87
N PHE A 6 12.42 3.12 -29.29
CA PHE A 6 12.49 3.32 -27.85
C PHE A 6 11.67 4.57 -27.53
N GLN A 7 10.73 4.43 -26.60
CA GLN A 7 10.01 5.59 -26.09
C GLN A 7 10.96 6.39 -25.20
N VAL A 8 11.49 7.49 -25.74
CA VAL A 8 12.39 8.38 -25.00
C VAL A 8 11.57 9.07 -23.91
N LEU A 9 11.88 8.76 -22.64
CA LEU A 9 11.13 9.27 -21.48
C LEU A 9 11.46 10.74 -21.17
N ILE A 10 12.67 11.21 -21.51
CA ILE A 10 13.12 12.59 -21.32
C ILE A 10 13.95 12.96 -22.55
N THR A 11 13.45 13.88 -23.37
CA THR A 11 14.09 14.29 -24.63
C THR A 11 14.97 15.54 -24.48
N GLY A 12 14.81 16.32 -23.41
CA GLY A 12 15.63 17.52 -23.13
C GLY A 12 15.42 18.09 -21.72
N VAL A 13 16.17 19.16 -21.41
CA VAL A 13 16.13 19.84 -20.09
C VAL A 13 14.73 20.42 -19.81
N ASP A 14 14.05 20.94 -20.84
CA ASP A 14 12.69 21.49 -20.70
C ASP A 14 11.64 20.40 -20.39
N ASP A 15 11.83 19.18 -20.90
CA ASP A 15 10.93 18.04 -20.64
C ASP A 15 11.09 17.48 -19.23
N THR A 16 12.21 17.75 -18.56
CA THR A 16 12.46 17.25 -17.20
C THR A 16 11.43 17.76 -16.20
N HIS A 17 10.95 18.99 -16.37
CA HIS A 17 9.95 19.57 -15.47
C HIS A 17 8.58 18.89 -15.64
N ILE A 18 8.16 18.62 -16.88
CA ILE A 18 6.92 17.92 -17.19
C ILE A 18 6.99 16.47 -16.72
N ALA A 19 8.12 15.79 -16.97
CA ALA A 19 8.34 14.42 -16.52
C ALA A 19 8.33 14.30 -14.98
N ARG A 20 8.91 15.25 -14.26
CA ARG A 20 8.86 15.30 -12.79
C ARG A 20 7.43 15.44 -12.27
N LYS A 21 6.62 16.31 -12.88
CA LYS A 21 5.21 16.49 -12.49
C LYS A 21 4.40 15.21 -12.70
N ARG A 22 4.63 14.47 -13.78
CA ARG A 22 3.98 13.17 -14.03
C ARG A 22 4.43 12.09 -13.05
N ARG A 23 5.72 12.05 -12.69
CA ARG A 23 6.22 11.07 -11.69
C ARG A 23 5.51 11.19 -10.35
N ALA A 24 5.21 12.40 -9.90
CA ALA A 24 4.47 12.60 -8.66
C ALA A 24 3.10 11.91 -8.68
N VAL A 25 2.39 11.96 -9.82
CA VAL A 25 1.09 11.28 -9.99
C VAL A 25 1.19 9.78 -9.77
N TYR A 26 2.21 9.13 -10.35
CA TYR A 26 2.40 7.68 -10.23
C TYR A 26 3.06 7.24 -8.91
N LEU A 27 3.74 8.14 -8.20
CA LEU A 27 4.33 7.86 -6.88
C LEU A 27 3.32 7.99 -5.74
N ARG A 28 2.30 8.84 -5.89
CA ARG A 28 1.27 9.07 -4.86
C ARG A 28 0.59 7.78 -4.39
N PRO A 29 0.11 6.87 -5.27
CA PRO A 29 -0.48 5.61 -4.83
C PRO A 29 0.48 4.76 -4.01
N PHE A 30 1.74 4.64 -4.46
CA PHE A 30 2.77 3.91 -3.71
C PHE A 30 2.97 4.49 -2.31
N LEU A 31 3.19 5.80 -2.21
CA LEU A 31 3.49 6.46 -0.93
C LEU A 31 2.31 6.37 0.03
N LEU A 32 1.07 6.56 -0.44
CA LEU A 32 -0.10 6.46 0.43
C LEU A 32 -0.30 5.06 0.98
N PHE A 33 -0.18 4.03 0.14
CA PHE A 33 -0.31 2.67 0.64
C PHE A 33 0.87 2.27 1.51
N TYR A 34 2.10 2.66 1.16
CA TYR A 34 3.29 2.46 1.99
C TYR A 34 3.12 3.06 3.39
N LEU A 35 2.76 4.33 3.49
CA LEU A 35 2.63 5.02 4.78
C LEU A 35 1.52 4.43 5.65
N ASN A 36 0.34 4.17 5.05
CA ASN A 36 -0.76 3.55 5.77
C ASN A 36 -0.41 2.13 6.23
N SER A 37 0.23 1.34 5.37
CA SER A 37 0.69 0.01 5.71
C SER A 37 1.74 0.04 6.81
N LEU A 38 2.72 0.95 6.75
CA LEU A 38 3.73 1.11 7.79
C LEU A 38 3.08 1.42 9.14
N LEU A 39 2.10 2.32 9.15
CA LEU A 39 1.38 2.70 10.37
C LEU A 39 0.58 1.53 10.95
N ALA A 40 -0.12 0.79 10.10
CA ALA A 40 -0.85 -0.42 10.51
C ALA A 40 0.10 -1.52 11.04
N GLU A 41 1.24 -1.74 10.38
CA GLU A 41 2.23 -2.73 10.79
C GLU A 41 2.97 -2.34 12.07
N MET A 42 3.21 -1.04 12.32
CA MET A 42 3.73 -0.56 13.61
C MET A 42 2.79 -0.89 14.77
N ILE A 43 1.47 -0.64 14.58
CA ILE A 43 0.47 -1.00 15.59
C ILE A 43 0.47 -2.51 15.80
N PHE A 44 0.55 -3.28 14.72
CA PHE A 44 0.55 -4.73 14.81
C PHE A 44 1.78 -5.28 15.53
N LEU A 45 2.96 -4.75 15.21
CA LEU A 45 4.20 -5.08 15.88
C LEU A 45 4.13 -4.76 17.38
N ALA A 46 3.58 -3.59 17.73
CA ALA A 46 3.41 -3.20 19.13
C ALA A 46 2.47 -4.18 19.87
N VAL A 47 1.31 -4.51 19.30
CA VAL A 47 0.41 -5.51 19.91
C VAL A 47 1.07 -6.88 20.01
N GLY A 48 1.77 -7.31 18.96
CA GLY A 48 2.50 -8.57 18.94
C GLY A 48 3.55 -8.68 20.05
N ILE A 49 4.30 -7.59 20.30
CA ILE A 49 5.34 -7.54 21.33
C ILE A 49 4.73 -7.41 22.74
N PHE A 50 3.82 -6.46 22.96
CA PHE A 50 3.39 -6.10 24.32
C PHE A 50 2.23 -6.97 24.84
N ILE A 51 1.42 -7.56 23.97
CA ILE A 51 0.20 -8.26 24.37
C ILE A 51 0.28 -9.77 24.09
N MET A 52 0.93 -10.19 23.00
CA MET A 52 0.85 -11.58 22.52
C MET A 52 2.10 -12.40 22.80
N THR A 53 3.13 -12.28 21.97
CA THR A 53 4.24 -13.25 21.91
C THR A 53 5.56 -12.71 22.47
N GLY A 54 5.57 -11.47 22.95
CA GLY A 54 6.76 -10.88 23.57
C GLY A 54 7.88 -10.58 22.57
N THR A 55 9.10 -10.55 23.09
CA THR A 55 10.33 -10.21 22.35
C THR A 55 10.98 -11.41 21.64
N ARG A 56 10.35 -12.59 21.63
CA ARG A 56 10.85 -13.75 20.87
C ARG A 56 10.98 -13.38 19.40
N ASP A 57 12.07 -13.74 18.73
CA ASP A 57 12.29 -13.48 17.30
C ASP A 57 12.13 -12.01 16.86
N LEU A 58 12.40 -11.06 17.77
CA LEU A 58 12.14 -9.63 17.57
C LEU A 58 12.76 -9.07 16.29
N PHE A 59 14.00 -9.47 15.96
CA PHE A 59 14.65 -9.02 14.73
C PHE A 59 13.82 -9.37 13.49
N TYR A 60 13.33 -10.60 13.39
CA TYR A 60 12.51 -11.04 12.27
C TYR A 60 11.16 -10.33 12.24
N LYS A 61 10.53 -10.12 13.40
CA LYS A 61 9.28 -9.35 13.51
C LYS A 61 9.46 -7.93 12.96
N VAL A 62 10.51 -7.25 13.41
CA VAL A 62 10.81 -5.86 13.02
C VAL A 62 11.10 -5.76 11.54
N VAL A 63 11.99 -6.59 11.01
CA VAL A 63 12.36 -6.54 9.58
C VAL A 63 11.16 -6.90 8.70
N TRP A 64 10.39 -7.92 9.08
CA TRP A 64 9.20 -8.32 8.33
C TRP A 64 8.14 -7.20 8.31
N THR A 65 7.77 -6.67 9.47
CA THR A 65 6.66 -5.71 9.61
C THR A 65 7.03 -4.28 9.21
N LEU A 66 8.26 -3.82 9.42
CA LEU A 66 8.63 -2.42 9.15
C LEU A 66 9.33 -2.22 7.81
N VAL A 67 9.92 -3.26 7.24
CA VAL A 67 10.65 -3.16 5.96
C VAL A 67 9.90 -3.89 4.86
N PHE A 68 9.77 -5.21 4.95
CA PHE A 68 9.26 -6.00 3.82
C PHE A 68 7.76 -5.81 3.58
N CYS A 69 6.94 -5.84 4.63
CA CYS A 69 5.49 -5.75 4.50
C CYS A 69 5.04 -4.39 3.92
N PRO A 70 5.48 -3.23 4.47
CA PRO A 70 5.04 -1.92 3.97
C PRO A 70 5.54 -1.64 2.56
N LEU A 71 6.79 -2.01 2.24
CA LEU A 71 7.33 -1.87 0.88
C LEU A 71 6.60 -2.79 -0.10
N GLY A 72 6.32 -4.05 0.29
CA GLY A 72 5.61 -5.01 -0.54
C GLY A 72 4.17 -4.59 -0.80
N MET A 73 3.42 -4.21 0.24
CA MET A 73 2.05 -3.72 0.12
C MET A 73 1.98 -2.41 -0.66
N GLY A 74 2.84 -1.44 -0.35
CA GLY A 74 2.92 -0.17 -1.07
C GLY A 74 3.27 -0.36 -2.55
N GLY A 75 4.24 -1.21 -2.85
CA GLY A 75 4.66 -1.57 -4.21
C GLY A 75 3.55 -2.25 -5.00
N ALA A 76 2.94 -3.29 -4.43
CA ALA A 76 1.86 -4.03 -5.07
C ALA A 76 0.63 -3.14 -5.35
N MET A 77 0.15 -2.43 -4.33
CA MET A 77 -1.01 -1.55 -4.47
C MET A 77 -0.71 -0.37 -5.38
N GLY A 78 0.45 0.28 -5.22
CA GLY A 78 0.86 1.38 -6.09
C GLY A 78 0.95 0.98 -7.55
N GLY A 79 1.57 -0.17 -7.84
CA GLY A 79 1.68 -0.72 -9.19
C GLY A 79 0.32 -1.07 -9.80
N LEU A 80 -0.53 -1.77 -9.06
CA LEU A 80 -1.85 -2.18 -9.55
C LEU A 80 -2.78 -0.97 -9.76
N ILE A 81 -2.75 0.01 -8.86
CA ILE A 81 -3.54 1.23 -9.01
C ILE A 81 -3.06 2.03 -10.22
N ASN A 82 -1.75 2.17 -10.41
CA ASN A 82 -1.18 2.83 -11.58
C ASN A 82 -1.58 2.13 -12.88
N TRP A 83 -1.63 0.79 -12.88
CA TRP A 83 -1.96 0.02 -14.06
C TRP A 83 -3.46 0.03 -14.40
N PHE A 84 -4.33 -0.14 -13.40
CA PHE A 84 -5.76 -0.36 -13.63
C PHE A 84 -6.64 0.88 -13.45
N ILE A 85 -6.19 1.88 -12.69
CA ILE A 85 -7.07 2.97 -12.23
C ILE A 85 -6.56 4.34 -12.68
N VAL A 86 -5.27 4.62 -12.49
CA VAL A 86 -4.66 5.88 -12.91
C VAL A 86 -4.83 6.04 -14.42
N ASP A 87 -5.19 7.25 -14.86
CA ASP A 87 -5.50 7.63 -16.25
C ASP A 87 -6.78 7.00 -16.87
N TYR A 88 -7.34 5.93 -16.29
CA TYR A 88 -8.55 5.26 -16.80
C TYR A 88 -9.85 5.65 -16.08
N HIS A 89 -9.77 5.92 -14.78
CA HIS A 89 -10.95 6.13 -13.93
C HIS A 89 -10.77 7.34 -13.01
N TYR A 90 -11.86 8.09 -12.79
CA TYR A 90 -11.89 9.22 -11.87
C TYR A 90 -13.18 9.26 -11.05
N GLY A 91 -13.15 9.97 -9.92
CA GLY A 91 -14.29 10.16 -9.04
C GLY A 91 -14.70 8.89 -8.29
N LYS A 92 -15.97 8.83 -7.86
CA LYS A 92 -16.49 7.75 -6.98
C LYS A 92 -16.26 6.33 -7.53
N ARG A 93 -16.27 6.14 -8.85
CA ARG A 93 -16.01 4.82 -9.46
C ARG A 93 -14.58 4.34 -9.17
N ALA A 94 -13.59 5.21 -9.34
CA ALA A 94 -12.19 4.90 -9.02
C ALA A 94 -11.99 4.64 -7.53
N VAL A 95 -12.72 5.36 -6.66
CA VAL A 95 -12.69 5.15 -5.20
C VAL A 95 -13.17 3.75 -4.83
N HIS A 96 -14.34 3.34 -5.31
CA HIS A 96 -14.86 1.99 -5.04
C HIS A 96 -13.97 0.90 -5.64
N PHE A 97 -13.41 1.13 -6.83
CA PHE A 97 -12.49 0.16 -7.43
C PHE A 97 -11.20 0.02 -6.60
N THR A 98 -10.66 1.13 -6.09
CA THR A 98 -9.51 1.12 -5.17
C THR A 98 -9.82 0.34 -3.90
N ALA A 99 -11.01 0.50 -3.32
CA ALA A 99 -11.43 -0.23 -2.14
C ALA A 99 -11.55 -1.74 -2.39
N ILE A 100 -12.16 -2.13 -3.51
CA ILE A 100 -12.29 -3.55 -3.92
C ILE A 100 -10.91 -4.16 -4.16
N LEU A 101 -10.04 -3.46 -4.90
CA LEU A 101 -8.69 -3.91 -5.18
C LEU A 101 -7.86 -4.05 -3.90
N SER A 102 -7.98 -3.09 -2.98
CA SER A 102 -7.34 -3.17 -1.66
C SER A 102 -7.83 -4.37 -0.88
N LEU A 103 -9.14 -4.61 -0.86
CA LEU A 103 -9.71 -5.78 -0.21
C LEU A 103 -9.17 -7.07 -0.85
N LEU A 104 -9.14 -7.19 -2.17
CA LEU A 104 -8.67 -8.41 -2.83
C LEU A 104 -7.18 -8.67 -2.54
N ILE A 105 -6.32 -7.68 -2.76
CA ILE A 105 -4.87 -7.85 -2.69
C ILE A 105 -4.39 -7.91 -1.24
N LEU A 106 -4.76 -6.94 -0.41
CA LEU A 106 -4.29 -6.88 0.97
C LEU A 106 -4.93 -7.95 1.85
N SER A 107 -6.14 -8.45 1.52
CA SER A 107 -6.67 -9.62 2.23
C SER A 107 -5.90 -10.88 1.90
N SER A 108 -5.46 -11.07 0.65
CA SER A 108 -4.55 -12.16 0.29
C SER A 108 -3.21 -12.04 1.03
N CYS A 109 -2.63 -10.85 1.10
CA CYS A 109 -1.41 -10.60 1.89
C CYS A 109 -1.61 -10.89 3.38
N ASN A 110 -2.73 -10.46 3.95
CA ASN A 110 -3.08 -10.72 5.36
C ASN A 110 -3.28 -12.21 5.63
N TYR A 111 -3.96 -12.92 4.72
CA TYR A 111 -4.15 -14.36 4.84
C TYR A 111 -2.83 -15.12 4.72
N LEU A 112 -1.92 -14.68 3.86
CA LEU A 112 -0.55 -15.22 3.80
C LEU A 112 0.17 -15.00 5.14
N CYS A 113 0.11 -13.79 5.69
CA CYS A 113 0.73 -13.48 6.99
C CYS A 113 0.14 -14.32 8.12
N TYR A 114 -1.18 -14.53 8.13
CA TYR A 114 -1.85 -15.41 9.10
C TYR A 114 -1.31 -16.84 9.03
N ASN A 115 -1.17 -17.41 7.82
CA ASN A 115 -0.66 -18.78 7.67
C ASN A 115 0.83 -18.90 8.01
N LEU A 116 1.65 -17.92 7.59
CA LEU A 116 3.06 -17.87 7.98
C LEU A 116 3.20 -17.76 9.49
N ASP A 117 2.37 -16.95 10.13
CA ASP A 117 2.42 -16.78 11.57
C ASP A 117 1.96 -18.02 12.34
N ARG A 118 1.00 -18.79 11.81
CA ARG A 118 0.66 -20.11 12.37
C ARG A 118 1.81 -21.11 12.30
N HIS A 119 2.74 -20.92 11.36
CA HIS A 119 3.93 -21.77 11.25
C HIS A 119 5.07 -21.28 12.16
N PHE A 120 5.36 -19.98 12.18
CA PHE A 120 6.49 -19.41 12.92
C PHE A 120 6.17 -18.98 14.36
N GLY A 121 4.91 -18.65 14.65
CA GLY A 121 4.44 -18.21 15.97
C GLY A 121 4.97 -16.85 16.40
N TRP A 122 5.08 -15.89 15.48
CA TRP A 122 5.63 -14.56 15.76
C TRP A 122 4.60 -13.59 16.32
N PHE A 123 3.32 -13.68 15.98
CA PHE A 123 2.32 -12.66 16.29
C PHE A 123 1.02 -13.25 16.87
N GLY A 124 1.05 -14.51 17.30
CA GLY A 124 -0.04 -15.10 18.07
C GLY A 124 -1.25 -15.51 17.23
N ALA A 125 -1.08 -15.82 15.94
CA ALA A 125 -2.17 -16.24 15.07
C ALA A 125 -2.91 -17.50 15.53
N THR A 126 -2.21 -18.41 16.22
CA THR A 126 -2.80 -19.64 16.74
C THR A 126 -3.70 -19.37 17.95
N GLU A 127 -3.29 -18.45 18.81
CA GLU A 127 -3.97 -18.09 20.06
C GLU A 127 -5.07 -17.04 19.83
N HIS A 128 -4.86 -16.13 18.87
CA HIS A 128 -5.73 -14.98 18.60
C HIS A 128 -6.09 -14.84 17.11
N PRO A 129 -6.71 -15.84 16.47
CA PRO A 129 -6.97 -15.83 15.02
C PRO A 129 -7.86 -14.66 14.57
N MET A 130 -8.81 -14.23 15.42
CA MET A 130 -9.70 -13.11 15.11
C MET A 130 -8.95 -11.78 14.95
N TRP A 131 -7.77 -11.62 15.56
CA TRP A 131 -6.94 -10.44 15.40
C TRP A 131 -6.41 -10.26 13.97
N PHE A 132 -6.28 -11.34 13.20
CA PHE A 132 -5.92 -11.26 11.79
C PHE A 132 -7.14 -11.00 10.91
N HIS A 133 -8.30 -11.55 11.26
CA HIS A 133 -9.51 -11.43 10.44
C HIS A 133 -10.26 -10.11 10.63
N TRP A 134 -10.16 -9.45 11.79
CA TRP A 134 -10.78 -8.13 11.99
C TRP A 134 -10.21 -7.04 11.06
N ARG A 135 -9.04 -7.31 10.45
CA ARG A 135 -8.40 -6.38 9.52
C ARG A 135 -9.13 -6.24 8.19
N TYR A 136 -9.95 -7.20 7.77
CA TYR A 136 -10.59 -7.13 6.45
C TYR A 136 -11.51 -5.90 6.30
N PRO A 137 -12.39 -5.57 7.27
CA PRO A 137 -13.09 -4.29 7.29
C PRO A 137 -12.16 -3.07 7.21
N MET A 138 -11.06 -3.08 7.97
CA MET A 138 -10.09 -1.98 7.99
C MET A 138 -9.39 -1.83 6.64
N ILE A 139 -9.00 -2.92 5.99
CA ILE A 139 -8.39 -2.95 4.66
C ILE A 139 -9.33 -2.28 3.63
N TRP A 140 -10.61 -2.63 3.65
CA TRP A 140 -11.59 -2.01 2.76
C TRP A 140 -11.70 -0.50 3.03
N ALA A 141 -11.82 -0.11 4.29
CA ALA A 141 -11.95 1.29 4.68
C ALA A 141 -10.72 2.11 4.26
N VAL A 142 -9.50 1.61 4.52
CA VAL A 142 -8.25 2.24 4.09
C VAL A 142 -8.19 2.36 2.57
N GLY A 143 -8.58 1.32 1.84
CA GLY A 143 -8.66 1.36 0.38
C GLY A 143 -9.65 2.43 -0.12
N TYR A 144 -10.79 2.56 0.53
CA TYR A 144 -11.79 3.59 0.21
C TYR A 144 -11.26 5.00 0.48
N PHE A 145 -10.66 5.26 1.65
CA PHE A 145 -10.09 6.56 1.98
C PHE A 145 -8.91 6.93 1.09
N ASN A 146 -8.03 5.99 0.76
CA ASN A 146 -6.96 6.21 -0.20
C ASN A 146 -7.52 6.50 -1.59
N GLY A 147 -8.58 5.80 -2.00
CA GLY A 147 -9.30 6.11 -3.23
C GLY A 147 -9.85 7.53 -3.24
N LEU A 148 -10.45 7.99 -2.14
CA LEU A 148 -10.94 9.37 -2.02
C LEU A 148 -9.81 10.39 -2.16
N LEU A 149 -8.67 10.14 -1.50
CA LEU A 149 -7.50 11.01 -1.58
C LEU A 149 -6.92 11.08 -3.01
N LEU A 150 -6.85 9.94 -3.70
CA LEU A 150 -6.22 9.84 -5.01
C LEU A 150 -7.11 10.33 -6.16
N PHE A 151 -8.41 10.09 -6.11
CA PHE A 151 -9.30 10.20 -7.26
C PHE A 151 -10.46 11.19 -7.10
N THR A 152 -10.39 12.11 -6.13
CA THR A 152 -11.35 13.21 -5.99
C THR A 152 -10.64 14.55 -5.85
N ASP A 153 -11.28 15.63 -6.31
CA ASP A 153 -10.67 16.97 -6.28
C ASP A 153 -10.30 17.39 -4.85
N SER A 154 -11.23 17.20 -3.90
CA SER A 154 -11.00 17.52 -2.49
C SER A 154 -9.92 16.64 -1.84
N GLY A 155 -9.78 15.39 -2.31
CA GLY A 155 -8.73 14.48 -1.88
C GLY A 155 -7.35 14.94 -2.38
N GLN A 156 -7.24 15.24 -3.67
CA GLN A 156 -5.99 15.68 -4.28
C GLN A 156 -5.53 17.04 -3.75
N GLU A 157 -6.47 17.94 -3.43
CA GLU A 157 -6.16 19.20 -2.78
C GLU A 157 -5.54 18.97 -1.39
N LYS A 158 -6.08 18.04 -0.60
CA LYS A 158 -5.50 17.67 0.70
C LYS A 158 -4.10 17.08 0.56
N LEU A 159 -3.89 16.19 -0.41
CA LEU A 159 -2.57 15.61 -0.70
C LEU A 159 -1.55 16.70 -1.06
N ALA A 160 -1.94 17.62 -1.95
CA ALA A 160 -1.08 18.72 -2.36
C ALA A 160 -0.66 19.62 -1.18
N ARG A 161 -1.55 19.87 -0.21
CA ARG A 161 -1.22 20.65 1.00
C ARG A 161 -0.19 19.96 1.90
N VAL A 162 -0.16 18.63 1.93
CA VAL A 162 0.81 17.86 2.72
C VAL A 162 2.08 17.51 1.92
N GLY A 163 2.23 18.05 0.71
CA GLY A 163 3.39 17.81 -0.14
C GLY A 163 3.39 16.45 -0.86
N LEU A 164 2.24 15.77 -0.90
CA LEU A 164 2.03 14.52 -1.63
C LEU A 164 1.33 14.75 -2.97
#